data_AF-A0A834R878-F1
#
_entry.id   AF-A0A834R878-F1
#
_cell.length_a   1.000
_cell.length_b   1.000
_cell.length_c   1.000
_cell.angle_alpha   90.00
_cell.angle_beta   90.00
_cell.angle_gamma   90.00
#
_symmetry.space_group_name_H-M   'P 1'
#
loop_
_entity.id
_entity.type
_entity.pdbx_description
1 polymer ?
#
loop_
_entity_poly.entity_id
_entity_poly.type
_entity_poly.pdbx_seq_one_letter_code
_entity_poly.pdbx_strand_id
1 'polypeptide(L)'
;MNDSNTEKSNQSKSTSTTGNATGSQRTKNLSGIDNENDEKRFITLNELSKHDKPDDCWIAIRGKVFNITSYLEYHPGGVEELMKGAGQNATNMFEDVHAWVNYESLLQKCYIGRLSGFDL
;
A
#
# COMPACT_ATOMS: atom_id res chain seq x y z
N MET A 1 48.03 -37.86 10.10
CA MET A 1 47.58 -36.87 11.10
C MET A 1 46.28 -36.27 10.60
N ASN A 2 45.27 -36.36 11.47
CA ASN A 2 44.04 -35.59 11.64
C ASN A 2 43.37 -34.90 10.43
N ASP A 3 42.05 -34.77 10.35
CA ASP A 3 40.86 -35.38 10.95
C ASP A 3 39.72 -34.43 10.54
N SER A 4 38.51 -34.97 10.38
CA SER A 4 37.22 -34.29 10.55
C SER A 4 36.82 -33.22 9.51
N ASN A 5 35.90 -33.51 8.58
CA ASN A 5 34.43 -33.64 8.78
C ASN A 5 33.84 -32.31 9.29
N THR A 6 32.93 -31.64 8.59
CA THR A 6 31.47 -31.89 8.55
C THR A 6 30.90 -30.67 7.77
N GLU A 7 29.89 -30.68 6.89
CA GLU A 7 28.58 -31.33 6.94
C GLU A 7 27.99 -31.37 5.52
N LYS A 8 27.41 -32.52 5.17
CA LYS A 8 26.58 -32.71 4.00
C LYS A 8 25.19 -32.11 4.22
N SER A 9 24.44 -32.14 3.12
CA SER A 9 23.02 -32.57 3.07
C SER A 9 21.98 -31.53 3.46
N ASN A 10 20.83 -31.42 2.80
CA ASN A 10 20.26 -32.24 1.74
C ASN A 10 19.24 -31.41 0.97
N GLN A 11 19.36 -31.47 -0.34
CA GLN A 11 18.24 -31.31 -1.25
C GLN A 11 17.33 -32.53 -1.09
N SER A 12 16.08 -32.32 -0.69
CA SER A 12 15.05 -33.36 -0.70
C SER A 12 13.83 -32.86 -1.46
N LYS A 13 13.60 -33.54 -2.59
CA LYS A 13 12.51 -33.42 -3.55
C LYS A 13 11.19 -33.95 -2.97
N SER A 14 10.10 -33.59 -3.66
CA SER A 14 8.74 -34.19 -3.64
C SER A 14 7.80 -33.48 -2.66
N THR A 15 6.53 -33.21 -2.96
CA THR A 15 5.54 -34.05 -3.65
C THR A 15 4.41 -33.21 -4.23
N SER A 16 3.90 -33.62 -5.39
CA SER A 16 2.54 -33.38 -5.83
C SER A 16 1.55 -33.96 -4.82
N THR A 17 0.70 -33.11 -4.24
CA THR A 17 -0.49 -33.54 -3.48
C THR A 17 -1.72 -32.88 -4.10
N THR A 18 -2.57 -33.71 -4.69
CA THR A 18 -3.94 -33.38 -5.05
C THR A 18 -4.70 -32.98 -3.78
N GLY A 19 -5.18 -31.74 -3.72
CA GLY A 19 -6.06 -31.26 -2.66
C GLY A 19 -7.14 -30.37 -3.27
N ASN A 20 -8.37 -30.87 -3.30
CA ASN A 20 -9.55 -30.03 -3.52
C ASN A 20 -9.64 -29.02 -2.37
N ALA A 21 -9.40 -27.75 -2.66
CA ALA A 21 -9.68 -26.66 -1.74
C ALA A 21 -10.46 -25.58 -2.51
N THR A 22 -11.72 -25.41 -2.11
CA THR A 22 -12.59 -24.29 -2.43
C THR A 22 -11.83 -22.97 -2.29
N GLY A 23 -11.48 -22.36 -3.42
CA GLY A 23 -10.73 -21.11 -3.46
C GLY A 23 -11.57 -19.94 -2.97
N SER A 24 -11.53 -19.66 -1.67
CA SER A 24 -11.82 -18.33 -1.16
C SER A 24 -10.66 -17.45 -1.62
N GLN A 25 -10.87 -16.66 -2.69
CA GLN A 25 -9.86 -15.71 -3.14
C GLN A 25 -9.58 -14.75 -1.99
N ARG A 26 -8.38 -14.85 -1.39
CA ARG A 26 -7.90 -13.84 -0.45
C ARG A 26 -7.97 -12.49 -1.17
N THR A 27 -8.81 -11.59 -0.69
CA THR A 27 -8.91 -10.24 -1.21
C THR A 27 -7.51 -9.61 -1.17
N LYS A 28 -7.01 -9.13 -2.31
CA LYS A 28 -5.71 -8.47 -2.41
C LYS A 28 -5.66 -7.33 -1.37
N ASN A 29 -4.62 -7.30 -0.53
CA ASN A 29 -4.34 -6.17 0.35
C ASN A 29 -3.92 -4.99 -0.53
N LEU A 30 -4.78 -3.97 -0.64
CA LEU A 30 -4.52 -2.80 -1.50
C LEU A 30 -3.78 -1.67 -0.78
N SER A 31 -3.73 -1.69 0.56
CA SER A 31 -2.87 -0.75 1.31
C SER A 31 -1.39 -1.14 1.19
N GLY A 32 -1.10 -2.43 0.96
CA GLY A 32 0.27 -2.96 0.89
C GLY A 32 0.94 -3.04 2.26
N ILE A 33 0.17 -2.88 3.35
CA ILE A 33 0.66 -2.93 4.71
C ILE A 33 -0.14 -3.98 5.48
N ASP A 34 0.54 -4.95 6.07
CA ASP A 34 -0.08 -5.99 6.90
C ASP A 34 -0.20 -5.48 8.34
N ASN A 35 -1.21 -4.66 8.64
CA ASN A 35 -1.47 -4.20 10.00
C ASN A 35 -2.82 -4.68 10.52
N GLU A 36 -2.84 -5.17 11.75
CA GLU A 36 -4.06 -5.57 12.47
C GLU A 36 -4.84 -4.37 13.05
N ASN A 37 -4.35 -3.13 12.88
CA ASN A 37 -4.96 -1.89 13.40
C ASN A 37 -4.59 -0.66 12.54
N ASP A 38 -5.24 -0.50 11.38
CA ASP A 38 -5.00 0.62 10.44
C ASP A 38 -5.24 2.02 11.06
N GLU A 39 -6.07 2.13 12.10
CA GLU A 39 -6.39 3.40 12.74
C GLU A 39 -5.27 3.98 13.62
N LYS A 40 -4.26 3.17 13.99
CA LYS A 40 -3.20 3.58 14.93
C LYS A 40 -1.89 3.99 14.24
N ARG A 41 -1.80 3.87 12.92
CA ARG A 41 -0.57 4.22 12.19
C ARG A 41 -0.54 5.71 11.91
N PHE A 42 0.52 6.37 12.39
CA PHE A 42 0.84 7.76 12.09
C PHE A 42 2.00 7.83 11.11
N ILE A 43 1.78 8.50 9.98
CA ILE A 43 2.72 8.63 8.86
C ILE A 43 3.28 10.05 8.87
N THR A 44 4.60 10.18 8.93
CA THR A 44 5.23 11.50 8.80
C THR A 44 5.27 11.95 7.34
N LEU A 45 5.37 13.26 7.09
CA LEU A 45 5.60 13.77 5.72
C LEU A 45 6.86 13.19 5.08
N ASN A 46 7.91 12.95 5.86
CA ASN A 46 9.16 12.35 5.39
C ASN A 46 9.03 10.85 5.05
N GLU A 47 8.11 10.14 5.69
CA GLU A 47 7.76 8.77 5.27
C GLU A 47 6.93 8.82 3.99
N LEU A 48 5.88 9.64 3.97
CA LEU A 48 5.01 9.82 2.82
C LEU A 48 5.79 10.16 1.53
N SER A 49 6.77 11.07 1.62
CA SER A 49 7.55 11.52 0.46
C SER A 49 8.41 10.46 -0.20
N LYS A 50 8.56 9.27 0.41
CA LYS A 50 9.31 8.15 -0.19
C LYS A 50 8.49 7.36 -1.21
N HIS A 51 7.17 7.53 -1.20
CA HIS A 51 6.21 6.78 -2.01
C HIS A 51 5.67 7.66 -3.13
N ASP A 52 6.56 8.06 -4.04
CA ASP A 52 6.32 9.05 -5.10
C ASP A 52 6.46 8.46 -6.54
N LYS A 53 6.35 7.13 -6.68
CA LYS A 53 6.57 6.41 -7.95
C LYS A 53 5.34 5.64 -8.40
N PRO A 54 5.11 5.40 -9.70
CA PRO A 54 3.90 4.72 -10.18
C PRO A 54 3.70 3.30 -9.60
N ASP A 55 4.77 2.60 -9.25
CA ASP A 55 4.74 1.28 -8.61
C ASP A 55 4.71 1.35 -7.07
N ASP A 56 4.90 2.53 -6.49
CA ASP A 56 4.84 2.80 -5.05
C ASP A 56 4.41 4.26 -4.81
N CYS A 57 3.10 4.51 -4.83
CA CYS A 57 2.51 5.84 -4.83
C CYS A 57 1.55 6.01 -3.66
N TRP A 58 1.89 6.88 -2.72
CA TRP A 58 1.00 7.26 -1.63
C TRP A 58 0.58 8.72 -1.74
N ILE A 59 -0.55 9.05 -1.12
CA ILE A 59 -1.07 10.42 -1.07
C ILE A 59 -1.74 10.65 0.28
N ALA A 60 -1.66 11.88 0.78
CA ALA A 60 -2.46 12.31 1.93
C ALA A 60 -3.58 13.27 1.51
N ILE A 61 -4.80 13.02 1.98
CA ILE A 61 -6.00 13.85 1.76
C ILE A 61 -6.69 14.02 3.11
N ARG A 62 -6.87 15.28 3.55
CA ARG A 62 -7.50 15.65 4.83
C ARG A 62 -6.95 14.86 6.03
N GLY A 63 -5.62 14.69 6.07
CA GLY A 63 -4.93 13.98 7.13
C GLY A 63 -5.02 12.45 7.09
N LYS A 64 -5.62 11.84 6.06
CA LYS A 64 -5.64 10.39 5.82
C LYS A 64 -4.67 10.03 4.71
N VAL A 65 -3.89 8.97 4.90
CA VAL A 65 -2.89 8.50 3.95
C VAL A 65 -3.36 7.22 3.27
N PHE A 66 -3.21 7.17 1.94
CA PHE A 66 -3.66 6.06 1.11
C PHE A 66 -2.56 5.59 0.16
N ASN A 67 -2.47 4.28 -0.06
CA ASN A 67 -1.69 3.67 -1.13
C ASN A 67 -2.54 3.67 -2.41
N ILE A 68 -2.24 4.58 -3.32
CA ILE A 68 -3.00 4.75 -4.57
C ILE A 68 -2.37 4.02 -5.76
N THR A 69 -1.29 3.24 -5.58
CA THR A 69 -0.63 2.49 -6.67
C THR A 69 -1.63 1.70 -7.51
N SER A 70 -2.53 0.95 -6.88
CA SER A 70 -3.54 0.15 -7.61
C SER A 70 -4.70 0.97 -8.19
N TYR A 71 -4.83 2.24 -7.81
CA TYR A 71 -5.90 3.13 -8.26
C TYR A 71 -5.48 4.06 -9.41
N LEU A 72 -4.17 4.23 -9.66
CA LEU A 72 -3.64 5.17 -10.67
C LEU A 72 -4.37 5.08 -12.03
N GLU A 73 -4.49 3.88 -12.59
CA GLU A 73 -5.10 3.65 -13.91
C GLU A 73 -6.61 3.85 -13.95
N TYR A 74 -7.26 3.91 -12.78
CA TYR A 74 -8.71 4.07 -12.64
C TYR A 74 -9.12 5.52 -12.36
N HIS A 75 -8.15 6.41 -12.15
CA HIS A 75 -8.44 7.82 -11.88
C HIS A 75 -9.05 8.50 -13.13
N PRO A 76 -10.28 9.06 -13.06
CA PRO A 76 -10.93 9.66 -14.22
C PRO A 76 -10.17 10.85 -14.81
N GLY A 77 -9.41 11.59 -14.00
CA GLY A 77 -8.54 12.69 -14.45
C GLY A 77 -7.23 12.22 -15.08
N GLY A 78 -7.00 10.92 -15.18
CA GLY A 78 -5.78 10.32 -15.72
C GLY A 78 -4.65 10.15 -14.70
N VAL A 79 -3.70 9.28 -15.04
CA VAL A 79 -2.54 8.95 -14.21
C VAL A 79 -1.65 10.17 -13.99
N GLU A 80 -1.38 10.93 -15.05
CA GLU A 80 -0.49 12.11 -14.98
C GLU A 80 -0.97 13.15 -13.98
N GLU A 81 -2.28 13.38 -13.90
CA GLU A 81 -2.85 14.34 -12.96
C GLU A 81 -2.74 13.85 -11.51
N LEU A 82 -3.04 12.58 -11.27
CA LEU A 82 -2.97 11.99 -9.94
C LEU A 82 -1.52 11.94 -9.41
N MET A 83 -0.56 11.66 -10.30
CA MET A 83 0.86 11.61 -9.94
C MET A 83 1.43 12.95 -9.49
N LYS A 84 0.79 14.09 -9.77
CA LYS A 84 1.22 15.39 -9.21
C LYS A 84 1.13 15.45 -7.69
N GLY A 85 0.23 14.66 -7.08
CA GLY A 85 0.09 14.52 -5.63
C GLY A 85 0.89 13.36 -5.02
N ALA A 86 1.67 12.62 -5.81
CA ALA A 86 2.43 11.47 -5.33
C ALA A 86 3.42 11.88 -4.23
N GLY A 87 3.46 11.11 -3.15
CA GLY A 87 4.32 11.34 -1.99
C GLY A 87 4.00 12.63 -1.20
N GLN A 88 2.82 13.22 -1.37
CA GLN A 88 2.50 14.54 -0.83
C GLN A 88 1.15 14.63 -0.12
N ASN A 89 0.99 15.68 0.69
CA ASN A 89 -0.33 16.12 1.14
C ASN A 89 -1.02 16.90 0.01
N ALA A 90 -1.90 16.21 -0.71
CA ALA A 90 -2.61 16.73 -1.86
C ALA A 90 -4.00 17.28 -1.52
N THR A 91 -4.26 17.60 -0.24
CA THR A 91 -5.58 18.08 0.21
C THR A 91 -6.06 19.27 -0.62
N ASN A 92 -5.23 20.30 -0.79
CA ASN A 92 -5.64 21.50 -1.55
C ASN A 92 -5.96 21.17 -3.02
N MET A 93 -5.13 20.35 -3.68
CA MET A 93 -5.36 19.92 -5.07
C MET A 93 -6.67 19.13 -5.19
N PHE A 94 -6.98 18.31 -4.19
CA PHE A 94 -8.23 17.56 -4.13
C PHE A 94 -9.42 18.50 -3.87
N GLU A 95 -9.32 19.47 -2.96
CA GLU A 95 -10.41 20.42 -2.70
C GLU A 95 -10.75 21.26 -3.93
N ASP A 96 -9.73 21.71 -4.67
CA ASP A 96 -9.92 22.60 -5.82
C ASP A 96 -10.73 21.94 -6.95
N VAL A 97 -10.65 20.61 -7.09
CA VAL A 97 -11.21 19.89 -8.24
C VAL A 97 -12.26 18.85 -7.86
N HIS A 98 -12.19 18.28 -6.65
CA HIS A 98 -12.93 17.08 -6.26
C HIS A 98 -13.49 17.14 -4.83
N ALA A 99 -13.67 18.32 -4.23
CA ALA A 99 -14.14 18.47 -2.84
C ALA A 99 -15.39 17.64 -2.48
N TRP A 100 -16.26 17.38 -3.46
CA TRP A 100 -17.51 16.61 -3.33
C TRP A 100 -17.36 15.09 -3.50
N VAL A 101 -16.19 14.60 -3.93
CA VAL A 101 -15.95 13.18 -4.14
C VAL A 101 -15.78 12.49 -2.79
N ASN A 102 -16.52 11.40 -2.57
CA ASN A 102 -16.37 10.56 -1.39
C ASN A 102 -15.12 9.65 -1.53
N TYR A 103 -13.95 10.26 -1.42
CA TYR A 103 -12.66 9.58 -1.54
C TYR A 103 -12.46 8.52 -0.44
N GLU A 104 -13.06 8.69 0.73
CA GLU A 104 -12.93 7.74 1.85
C GLU A 104 -13.53 6.39 1.51
N SER A 105 -14.72 6.38 0.89
CA SER A 105 -15.34 5.13 0.44
C SER A 105 -14.62 4.55 -0.78
N LEU A 106 -14.18 5.41 -1.71
CA LEU A 106 -13.47 5.00 -2.92
C LEU A 106 -12.13 4.33 -2.61
N LEU A 107 -11.37 4.89 -1.67
CA LEU A 107 -10.01 4.48 -1.31
C LEU A 107 -9.97 3.68 0.00
N GLN A 108 -11.10 3.19 0.50
CA GLN A 108 -11.19 2.51 1.80
C GLN A 108 -10.18 1.37 1.94
N LYS A 109 -10.03 0.55 0.88
CA LYS A 109 -9.11 -0.60 0.87
C LYS A 109 -7.63 -0.21 0.70
N CYS A 110 -7.38 1.04 0.31
CA CYS A 110 -6.07 1.63 0.11
C CYS A 110 -5.56 2.37 1.36
N TYR A 111 -6.38 2.48 2.41
CA TYR A 111 -6.03 3.26 3.59
C TYR A 111 -4.84 2.67 4.35
N ILE A 112 -3.91 3.54 4.77
CA ILE A 112 -2.68 3.17 5.47
C ILE A 112 -2.70 3.65 6.92
N GLY A 113 -3.21 4.86 7.15
CA GLY A 113 -3.10 5.53 8.44
C GLY A 113 -3.34 7.03 8.36
N ARG A 114 -3.01 7.73 9.45
CA ARG A 114 -3.17 9.18 9.60
C ARG A 114 -1.86 9.91 9.36
N LEU A 115 -1.92 11.11 8.80
CA LEU A 115 -0.76 11.98 8.67
C LEU A 115 -0.40 12.60 10.04
N SER A 116 0.86 12.49 10.45
CA SER A 116 1.38 13.06 11.69
C SER A 116 1.40 14.59 11.62
N GLY A 117 0.99 15.25 12.71
CA GLY A 117 0.99 16.71 12.81
C GLY A 117 -0.07 17.39 11.93
N PHE A 118 -1.07 16.63 11.45
CA PHE A 118 -2.28 17.17 10.88
C PHE A 118 -3.27 17.45 12.00
N ASP A 119 -3.20 18.67 12.55
CA ASP A 119 -4.18 19.16 13.51
C ASP A 119 -5.39 19.72 12.76
N LEU A 120 -6.59 19.29 13.16
CA LEU A 120 -7.88 19.71 12.60
C LEU A 120 -8.29 21.10 13.09
#